data_AF-A0A9Q2RXW0-F1
#
_entry.id   AF-A0A9Q2RXW0-F1
#
_cell.length_a   1.000
_cell.length_b   1.000
_cell.length_c   1.000
_cell.angle_alpha   90.00
_cell.angle_beta   90.00
_cell.angle_gamma   90.00
#
_symmetry.space_group_name_H-M   'P 1'
#
loop_
_entity.id
_entity.type
_entity.pdbx_description
1 polymer ?
#
loop_
_entity_poly.entity_id
_entity_poly.type
_entity_poly.pdbx_seq_one_letter_code
_entity_poly.pdbx_strand_id
1 'polypeptide(L)'
;MSLSSKEIAAAMKSLRSTHIVTDRDQAFEKHLRFKFELDDEGEVTHEPVRFTGGTETGGIAFIEGSGGGKTTAILEVLRNFTPLALNPETDAPRYLHVKVESPATLRSLGVDVLKKLGVDKVADRARVYDIWDMVRHRLQVAGVTLLWIDEAHDMFKSGSGAETENMFKMLKGLMQGDYPVVLVLSGTERLSAITSIDPQVNRRFSKIRPAPMAFGVDNARIKGLIQGYSRKAGLQVAIDDETINRLIHGSRYRFGRCVVCIIEAIECALYDGAPTLEAKHFEDAWGTREGCSIDQNVFTSTNWMAIELEDQGEEIADMPVVRKKINRKKAA
;
A
#
# COMPACT_ATOMS: atom_id res chain seq x y z
N MET A 1 -4.58 -13.68 36.68
CA MET A 1 -3.21 -13.15 36.92
C MET A 1 -2.99 -12.06 35.89
N SER A 2 -2.63 -10.85 36.32
CA SER A 2 -2.28 -9.77 35.38
C SER A 2 -0.97 -10.13 34.69
N LEU A 3 -0.91 -9.98 33.36
CA LEU A 3 0.29 -10.23 32.57
C LEU A 3 1.33 -9.15 32.88
N SER A 4 2.61 -9.52 32.93
CA SER A 4 3.69 -8.55 33.00
C SER A 4 3.78 -7.75 31.69
N SER A 5 4.34 -6.54 31.74
CA SER A 5 4.53 -5.70 30.55
C SER A 5 5.35 -6.40 29.45
N LYS A 6 6.26 -7.29 29.83
CA LYS A 6 7.06 -8.09 28.87
C LYS A 6 6.19 -9.14 28.16
N GLU A 7 5.28 -9.77 28.87
CA GLU A 7 4.35 -10.75 28.29
C GLU A 7 3.33 -10.07 27.38
N ILE A 8 2.81 -8.91 27.79
CA ILE A 8 1.92 -8.08 26.95
C ILE A 8 2.66 -7.69 25.66
N ALA A 9 3.90 -7.17 25.76
CA ALA A 9 4.68 -6.80 24.58
C ALA A 9 4.93 -7.98 23.63
N ALA A 10 5.17 -9.19 24.16
CA ALA A 10 5.33 -10.40 23.36
C ALA A 10 4.02 -10.82 22.65
N ALA A 11 2.89 -10.77 23.37
CA ALA A 11 1.58 -11.01 22.78
C ALA A 11 1.28 -10.01 21.66
N MET A 12 1.47 -8.71 21.92
CA MET A 12 1.26 -7.65 20.94
C MET A 12 2.14 -7.80 19.70
N LYS A 13 3.40 -8.22 19.87
CA LYS A 13 4.29 -8.53 18.74
C LYS A 13 3.72 -9.65 17.87
N SER A 14 3.20 -10.72 18.48
CA SER A 14 2.57 -11.85 17.77
C SER A 14 1.30 -11.46 17.01
N LEU A 15 0.45 -10.61 17.62
CA LEU A 15 -0.75 -10.10 16.95
C LEU A 15 -0.38 -9.23 15.74
N ARG A 16 0.57 -8.29 15.90
CA ARG A 16 1.02 -7.38 14.84
C ARG A 16 1.73 -8.10 13.68
N SER A 17 2.32 -9.26 13.91
CA SER A 17 2.93 -10.09 12.85
C SER A 17 1.94 -11.04 12.16
N THR A 18 0.70 -11.13 12.63
CA THR A 18 -0.29 -12.01 12.01
C THR A 18 -0.82 -11.36 10.73
N HIS A 19 -0.54 -11.97 9.58
CA HIS A 19 -1.18 -11.59 8.33
C HIS A 19 -2.57 -12.24 8.19
N ILE A 20 -3.53 -11.45 7.70
CA ILE A 20 -4.87 -11.93 7.37
C ILE A 20 -5.00 -11.84 5.86
N VAL A 21 -5.20 -12.99 5.21
CA VAL A 21 -5.48 -13.04 3.78
C VAL A 21 -6.81 -12.37 3.50
N THR A 22 -6.82 -11.45 2.55
CA THR A 22 -8.02 -10.75 2.11
C THR A 22 -8.21 -10.83 0.60
N ASP A 23 -9.39 -10.42 0.14
CA ASP A 23 -9.77 -10.39 -1.27
C ASP A 23 -8.80 -9.52 -2.08
N ARG A 24 -8.16 -8.51 -1.45
CA ARG A 24 -7.14 -7.69 -2.10
C ARG A 24 -5.82 -8.43 -2.31
N ASP A 25 -5.47 -9.35 -1.42
CA ASP A 25 -4.29 -10.21 -1.54
C ASP A 25 -4.47 -11.13 -2.75
N GLN A 26 -5.65 -11.76 -2.82
CA GLN A 26 -6.04 -12.62 -3.95
C GLN A 26 -6.10 -11.84 -5.26
N ALA A 27 -6.65 -10.62 -5.24
CA ALA A 27 -6.68 -9.76 -6.42
C ALA A 27 -5.26 -9.40 -6.87
N PHE A 28 -4.38 -9.00 -5.94
CA PHE A 28 -3.00 -8.68 -6.24
C PHE A 28 -2.23 -9.87 -6.78
N GLU A 29 -2.31 -11.04 -6.14
CA GLU A 29 -1.69 -12.27 -6.62
C GLU A 29 -2.20 -12.67 -8.01
N LYS A 30 -3.50 -12.58 -8.27
CA LYS A 30 -4.09 -12.85 -9.59
C LYS A 30 -3.50 -11.92 -10.66
N HIS A 31 -3.41 -10.62 -10.38
CA HIS A 31 -2.81 -9.68 -11.31
C HIS A 31 -1.31 -9.94 -11.49
N LEU A 32 -0.61 -10.32 -10.42
CA LEU A 32 0.80 -10.65 -10.45
C LEU A 32 1.07 -11.86 -11.37
N ARG A 33 0.27 -12.93 -11.26
CA ARG A 33 0.36 -14.11 -12.13
C ARG A 33 0.26 -13.76 -13.61
N PHE A 34 -0.57 -12.80 -13.99
CA PHE A 34 -0.66 -12.35 -15.39
C PHE A 34 0.50 -11.47 -15.87
N LYS A 35 1.40 -11.06 -14.98
CA LYS A 35 2.59 -10.28 -15.35
C LYS A 35 3.82 -11.13 -15.60
N PHE A 36 3.78 -12.43 -15.32
CA PHE A 36 4.90 -13.34 -15.51
C PHE A 36 4.52 -14.52 -16.40
N GLU A 37 5.48 -15.00 -17.18
CA GLU A 37 5.29 -16.08 -18.15
C GLU A 37 5.06 -17.42 -17.44
N LEU A 38 4.43 -18.37 -18.15
CA LEU A 38 4.35 -19.75 -17.71
C LEU A 38 5.48 -20.54 -18.37
N ASP A 39 6.06 -21.50 -17.66
CA ASP A 39 6.95 -22.50 -18.25
C ASP A 39 6.17 -23.58 -19.01
N ASP A 40 6.90 -24.56 -19.56
CA ASP A 40 6.32 -25.65 -20.35
C ASP A 40 5.42 -26.57 -19.50
N GLU A 41 5.62 -26.60 -18.18
CA GLU A 41 4.82 -27.31 -17.19
C GLU A 41 3.56 -26.53 -16.76
N GLY A 42 3.44 -25.25 -17.15
CA GLY A 42 2.33 -24.38 -16.81
C GLY A 42 2.47 -23.68 -15.45
N GLU A 43 3.64 -23.72 -14.84
CA GLU A 43 3.97 -23.00 -13.61
C GLU A 43 4.45 -21.59 -13.92
N VAL A 44 4.15 -20.64 -13.01
CA VAL A 44 4.53 -19.24 -13.22
C VAL A 44 6.03 -19.06 -13.01
N THR A 45 6.70 -18.38 -13.93
CA THR A 45 8.13 -18.09 -13.87
C THR A 45 8.38 -16.69 -13.28
N HIS A 46 9.65 -16.28 -13.23
CA HIS A 46 10.02 -14.90 -12.88
C HIS A 46 10.19 -13.99 -14.10
N GLU A 47 10.05 -14.51 -15.32
CA GLU A 47 10.22 -13.74 -16.55
C GLU A 47 8.97 -12.91 -16.84
N PRO A 48 9.09 -11.59 -16.99
CA PRO A 48 7.94 -10.74 -17.27
C PRO A 48 7.30 -11.06 -18.62
N VAL A 49 5.98 -11.17 -18.66
CA VAL A 49 5.22 -11.24 -19.93
C VAL A 49 5.53 -9.99 -20.74
N ARG A 50 5.91 -10.20 -22.00
CA ARG A 50 6.22 -9.13 -22.93
C ARG A 50 5.11 -8.92 -23.97
N PHE A 51 4.75 -7.67 -24.21
CA PHE A 51 3.78 -7.22 -25.20
C PHE A 51 4.47 -6.43 -26.32
N THR A 52 3.71 -6.01 -27.34
CA THR A 52 4.17 -5.12 -28.43
C THR A 52 5.46 -5.64 -29.11
N GLY A 53 5.41 -6.87 -29.63
CA GLY A 53 6.55 -7.48 -30.32
C GLY A 53 7.70 -7.91 -29.40
N GLY A 54 7.43 -8.14 -28.12
CA GLY A 54 8.40 -8.67 -27.15
C GLY A 54 9.29 -7.63 -26.49
N THR A 55 8.93 -6.34 -26.57
CA THR A 55 9.81 -5.23 -26.17
C THR A 55 9.37 -4.50 -24.90
N GLU A 56 8.14 -4.73 -24.43
CA GLU A 56 7.58 -4.01 -23.28
C GLU A 56 6.87 -4.95 -22.31
N THR A 57 6.92 -4.66 -21.00
CA THR A 57 6.05 -5.27 -20.00
C THR A 57 5.07 -4.23 -19.42
N GLY A 58 4.22 -4.66 -18.49
CA GLY A 58 3.26 -3.80 -17.81
C GLY A 58 3.49 -3.69 -16.32
N GLY A 59 2.53 -3.07 -15.63
CA GLY A 59 2.58 -2.93 -14.18
C GLY A 59 1.22 -3.11 -13.52
N ILE A 60 1.21 -2.96 -12.20
CA ILE A 60 0.04 -3.01 -11.32
C ILE A 60 0.00 -1.73 -10.50
N ALA A 61 -1.12 -1.02 -10.55
CA ALA A 61 -1.38 0.13 -9.68
C ALA A 61 -2.33 -0.31 -8.56
N PHE A 62 -1.83 -0.37 -7.33
CA PHE A 62 -2.59 -0.69 -6.13
C PHE A 62 -3.00 0.60 -5.42
N ILE A 63 -4.27 0.96 -5.54
CA ILE A 63 -4.81 2.23 -5.07
C ILE A 63 -5.73 1.96 -3.88
N GLU A 64 -5.33 2.44 -2.71
CA GLU A 64 -6.09 2.29 -1.47
C GLU A 64 -5.78 3.50 -0.57
N GLY A 65 -6.79 4.04 0.09
CA GLY A 65 -6.63 5.19 0.99
C GLY A 65 -5.64 4.93 2.13
N SER A 66 -5.13 6.00 2.75
CA SER A 66 -4.12 5.89 3.80
C SER A 66 -4.59 5.02 4.97
N GLY A 67 -3.68 4.20 5.51
CA GLY A 67 -4.03 3.23 6.57
C GLY A 67 -4.88 2.04 6.09
N GLY A 68 -5.02 1.84 4.76
CA GLY A 68 -5.69 0.67 4.21
C GLY A 68 -4.97 -0.65 4.51
N GLY A 69 -3.64 -0.65 4.63
CA GLY A 69 -2.83 -1.86 4.83
C GLY A 69 -2.20 -2.41 3.54
N LYS A 70 -2.21 -1.61 2.45
CA LYS A 70 -1.55 -1.87 1.16
C LYS A 70 -0.15 -2.48 1.26
N THR A 71 0.73 -1.89 2.07
CA THR A 71 2.13 -2.31 2.19
C THR A 71 2.23 -3.75 2.71
N THR A 72 1.44 -4.09 3.74
CA THR A 72 1.41 -5.45 4.29
C THR A 72 0.84 -6.45 3.29
N ALA A 73 -0.28 -6.11 2.62
CA ALA A 73 -0.91 -7.00 1.65
C ALA A 73 0.01 -7.31 0.45
N ILE A 74 0.65 -6.30 -0.13
CA ILE A 74 1.58 -6.49 -1.27
C ILE A 74 2.80 -7.28 -0.82
N LEU A 75 3.41 -6.91 0.30
CA LEU A 75 4.64 -7.56 0.78
C LEU A 75 4.41 -9.03 1.09
N GLU A 76 3.29 -9.38 1.71
CA GLU A 76 3.01 -10.77 2.06
C GLU A 76 2.74 -11.63 0.83
N VAL A 77 2.01 -11.10 -0.17
CA VAL A 77 1.84 -11.81 -1.45
C VAL A 77 3.21 -12.00 -2.12
N LEU A 78 4.05 -10.98 -2.20
CA LEU A 78 5.38 -11.10 -2.83
C LEU A 78 6.29 -12.10 -2.12
N ARG A 79 6.24 -12.19 -0.79
CA ARG A 79 7.01 -13.16 0.00
C ARG A 79 6.57 -14.60 -0.21
N ASN A 80 5.29 -14.81 -0.49
CA ASN A 80 4.72 -16.14 -0.71
C ASN A 80 4.60 -16.50 -2.21
N PHE A 81 4.91 -15.56 -3.10
CA PHE A 81 4.91 -15.79 -4.54
C PHE A 81 6.25 -16.41 -4.96
N THR A 82 6.31 -17.75 -4.92
CA THR A 82 7.53 -18.56 -5.15
C THR A 82 8.45 -18.06 -6.26
N PRO A 83 7.96 -17.67 -7.46
CA PRO A 83 8.84 -17.25 -8.55
C PRO A 83 9.64 -15.98 -8.23
N LEU A 84 9.13 -15.11 -7.35
CA LEU A 84 9.79 -13.87 -6.96
C LEU A 84 10.38 -13.89 -5.55
N ALA A 85 9.92 -14.79 -4.69
CA ALA A 85 10.29 -14.82 -3.27
C ALA A 85 11.78 -15.10 -3.05
N LEU A 86 12.38 -15.97 -3.87
CA LEU A 86 13.80 -16.34 -3.76
C LEU A 86 14.42 -16.58 -5.14
N ASN A 87 15.50 -15.86 -5.43
CA ASN A 87 16.40 -16.15 -6.54
C ASN A 87 17.45 -17.17 -6.07
N PRO A 88 17.49 -18.40 -6.62
CA PRO A 88 18.47 -19.41 -6.23
C PRO A 88 19.92 -19.02 -6.58
N GLU A 89 20.13 -18.08 -7.50
CA GLU A 89 21.47 -17.64 -7.92
C GLU A 89 22.07 -16.58 -7.00
N THR A 90 21.23 -15.77 -6.36
CA THR A 90 21.67 -14.63 -5.53
C THR A 90 21.25 -14.74 -4.06
N ASP A 91 20.46 -15.75 -3.70
CA ASP A 91 19.87 -15.93 -2.36
C ASP A 91 19.07 -14.69 -1.90
N ALA A 92 18.50 -13.96 -2.86
CA ALA A 92 17.74 -12.74 -2.62
C ALA A 92 16.41 -12.74 -3.41
N PRO A 93 15.38 -11.98 -3.00
CA PRO A 93 14.14 -11.91 -3.77
C PRO A 93 14.35 -11.28 -5.15
N ARG A 94 13.56 -11.70 -6.14
CA ARG A 94 13.51 -11.09 -7.49
C ARG A 94 12.63 -9.86 -7.56
N TYR A 95 12.25 -9.31 -6.41
CA TYR A 95 11.54 -8.04 -6.31
C TYR A 95 12.33 -7.04 -5.46
N LEU A 96 12.21 -5.77 -5.79
CA LEU A 96 12.77 -4.66 -5.01
C LEU A 96 11.66 -3.74 -4.53
N HIS A 97 11.51 -3.58 -3.22
CA HIS A 97 10.60 -2.61 -2.62
C HIS A 97 11.35 -1.29 -2.36
N VAL A 98 10.82 -0.17 -2.84
CA VAL A 98 11.28 1.19 -2.55
C VAL A 98 10.09 2.02 -2.10
N LYS A 99 10.19 2.64 -0.93
CA LYS A 99 9.19 3.60 -0.46
C LYS A 99 9.64 4.99 -0.86
N VAL A 100 8.75 5.76 -1.45
CA VAL A 100 9.01 7.16 -1.82
C VAL A 100 8.96 8.02 -0.56
N GLU A 101 10.02 8.78 -0.32
CA GLU A 101 10.08 9.76 0.75
C GLU A 101 9.85 11.17 0.19
N SER A 102 8.88 11.89 0.74
CA SER A 102 8.56 13.27 0.33
C SER A 102 9.53 14.30 0.93
N PRO A 103 9.99 15.32 0.17
CA PRO A 103 9.78 15.52 -1.27
C PRO A 103 10.69 14.62 -2.12
N ALA A 104 10.11 13.93 -3.10
CA ALA A 104 10.85 13.04 -3.98
C ALA A 104 11.19 13.72 -5.32
N THR A 105 12.40 13.45 -5.81
CA THR A 105 12.84 13.83 -7.17
C THR A 105 13.20 12.56 -7.95
N LEU A 106 13.22 12.64 -9.28
CA LEU A 106 13.74 11.55 -10.12
C LEU A 106 15.16 11.12 -9.72
N ARG A 107 15.96 12.08 -9.25
CA ARG A 107 17.33 11.81 -8.81
C ARG A 107 17.33 11.06 -7.47
N SER A 108 16.61 11.55 -6.46
CA SER A 108 16.61 10.93 -5.14
C SER A 108 16.04 9.51 -5.20
N LEU A 109 14.94 9.29 -5.93
CA LEU A 109 14.38 7.96 -6.12
C LEU A 109 15.37 7.00 -6.79
N GLY A 110 16.04 7.43 -7.88
CA GLY A 110 17.03 6.61 -8.56
C GLY A 110 18.22 6.26 -7.65
N VAL A 111 18.69 7.22 -6.85
CA VAL A 111 19.75 6.99 -5.86
C VAL A 111 19.31 6.00 -4.78
N ASP A 112 18.07 6.08 -4.30
CA ASP A 112 17.57 5.18 -3.26
C ASP A 112 17.37 3.75 -3.79
N VAL A 113 16.94 3.59 -5.04
CA VAL A 113 16.94 2.30 -5.74
C VAL A 113 18.37 1.73 -5.80
N LEU A 114 19.34 2.54 -6.24
CA LEU A 114 20.74 2.13 -6.35
C LEU A 114 21.36 1.72 -5.00
N LYS A 115 21.08 2.46 -3.92
CA LYS A 115 21.52 2.09 -2.57
C LYS A 115 20.99 0.72 -2.16
N LYS A 116 19.70 0.43 -2.42
CA LYS A 116 19.13 -0.91 -2.11
C LYS A 116 19.72 -2.02 -2.97
N LEU A 117 20.25 -1.70 -4.15
CA LEU A 117 21.00 -2.61 -5.02
C LEU A 117 22.50 -2.66 -4.68
N GLY A 118 22.92 -2.13 -3.54
CA GLY A 118 24.31 -2.20 -3.04
C GLY A 118 25.26 -1.18 -3.66
N VAL A 119 24.76 -0.05 -4.19
CA VAL A 119 25.58 1.06 -4.69
C VAL A 119 25.66 2.17 -3.66
N ASP A 120 26.76 2.21 -2.90
CA ASP A 120 26.92 3.14 -1.77
C ASP A 120 27.20 4.59 -2.19
N LYS A 121 27.76 4.80 -3.40
CA LYS A 121 28.18 6.11 -3.87
C LYS A 121 27.72 6.37 -5.29
N VAL A 122 26.91 7.41 -5.46
CA VAL A 122 26.55 7.99 -6.75
C VAL A 122 27.18 9.38 -6.80
N ALA A 123 27.93 9.68 -7.86
CA ALA A 123 28.59 10.98 -7.99
C ALA A 123 27.57 12.13 -7.96
N ASP A 124 27.88 13.21 -7.23
CA ASP A 124 26.96 14.34 -7.07
C ASP A 124 26.55 14.94 -8.42
N ARG A 125 27.50 15.03 -9.35
CA ARG A 125 27.33 15.53 -10.72
C ARG A 125 26.74 14.53 -11.72
N ALA A 126 26.39 13.31 -11.30
CA ALA A 126 25.80 12.32 -12.20
C ALA A 126 24.47 12.85 -12.75
N ARG A 127 24.28 12.73 -14.07
CA ARG A 127 23.03 13.15 -14.70
C ARG A 127 21.94 12.15 -14.34
N VAL A 128 20.69 12.63 -14.25
CA VAL A 128 19.53 11.77 -13.94
C VAL A 128 19.44 10.59 -14.90
N TYR A 129 19.69 10.81 -16.19
CA TYR A 129 19.73 9.76 -17.20
C TYR A 129 20.77 8.66 -16.85
N ASP A 130 22.02 9.05 -16.54
CA ASP A 130 23.08 8.10 -16.17
C ASP A 130 22.72 7.28 -14.92
N ILE A 131 22.02 7.90 -13.95
CA ILE A 131 21.53 7.23 -12.74
C ILE A 131 20.50 6.15 -13.11
N TRP A 132 19.53 6.46 -13.96
CA TRP A 132 18.49 5.51 -14.34
C TRP A 132 18.99 4.42 -15.30
N ASP A 133 20.02 4.69 -16.10
CA ASP A 133 20.74 3.68 -16.87
C ASP A 133 21.46 2.69 -15.95
N MET A 134 22.14 3.21 -14.91
CA MET A 134 22.73 2.38 -13.86
C MET A 134 21.67 1.57 -13.10
N VAL A 135 20.51 2.16 -12.80
CA VAL A 135 19.39 1.44 -12.16
C VAL A 135 18.98 0.23 -13.00
N ARG A 136 18.74 0.41 -14.30
CA ARG A 136 18.34 -0.70 -15.20
C ARG A 136 19.39 -1.80 -15.21
N HIS A 137 20.65 -1.43 -15.36
CA HIS A 137 21.75 -2.40 -15.33
C HIS A 137 21.85 -3.14 -13.99
N ARG A 138 21.71 -2.44 -12.86
CA ARG A 138 21.78 -3.05 -11.53
C ARG A 138 20.59 -3.95 -11.21
N LEU A 139 19.38 -3.61 -11.67
CA LEU A 139 18.21 -4.49 -11.56
C LEU A 139 18.46 -5.81 -12.29
N GLN A 140 19.01 -5.74 -13.51
CA GLN A 140 19.40 -6.93 -14.29
C GLN A 140 20.46 -7.76 -13.58
N VAL A 141 21.54 -7.14 -13.12
CA VAL A 141 22.62 -7.84 -12.40
C VAL A 141 22.12 -8.51 -11.13
N ALA A 142 21.17 -7.89 -10.42
CA ALA A 142 20.57 -8.45 -9.22
C ALA A 142 19.49 -9.52 -9.50
N GLY A 143 19.10 -9.72 -10.77
CA GLY A 143 18.02 -10.62 -11.16
C GLY A 143 16.64 -10.17 -10.68
N VAL A 144 16.44 -8.86 -10.50
CA VAL A 144 15.17 -8.25 -10.05
C VAL A 144 14.25 -8.02 -11.23
N THR A 145 13.15 -8.77 -11.31
CA THR A 145 12.14 -8.67 -12.37
C THR A 145 10.89 -7.90 -11.96
N LEU A 146 10.77 -7.52 -10.68
CA LEU A 146 9.71 -6.65 -10.17
C LEU A 146 10.26 -5.48 -9.34
N LEU A 147 9.88 -4.24 -9.68
CA LEU A 147 10.14 -3.06 -8.86
C LEU A 147 8.83 -2.53 -8.28
N TRP A 148 8.72 -2.56 -6.96
CA TRP A 148 7.61 -2.01 -6.22
C TRP A 148 7.97 -0.63 -5.65
N ILE A 149 7.26 0.39 -6.11
CA ILE A 149 7.36 1.77 -5.63
C ILE A 149 6.14 2.06 -4.73
N ASP A 150 6.36 2.09 -3.41
CA ASP A 150 5.34 2.43 -2.41
C ASP A 150 5.26 3.94 -2.20
N GLU A 151 4.06 4.41 -1.86
CA GLU A 151 3.69 5.83 -1.83
C GLU A 151 4.01 6.57 -3.13
N ALA A 152 3.84 5.92 -4.29
CA ALA A 152 4.18 6.49 -5.61
C ALA A 152 3.50 7.83 -5.91
N HIS A 153 2.37 8.14 -5.26
CA HIS A 153 1.70 9.43 -5.37
C HIS A 153 2.56 10.62 -4.90
N ASP A 154 3.55 10.39 -4.03
CA ASP A 154 4.49 11.39 -3.54
C ASP A 154 5.49 11.84 -4.62
N MET A 155 5.76 11.01 -5.62
CA MET A 155 6.63 11.35 -6.76
C MET A 155 6.07 12.52 -7.59
N PHE A 156 4.79 12.82 -7.44
CA PHE A 156 4.04 13.74 -8.30
C PHE A 156 3.46 14.92 -7.52
N LYS A 157 3.79 15.07 -6.23
CA LYS A 157 3.29 16.16 -5.36
C LYS A 157 3.85 17.54 -5.72
N SER A 158 5.06 17.60 -6.27
CA SER A 158 5.91 18.81 -6.28
C SER A 158 6.25 19.37 -7.66
N GLY A 159 5.75 18.77 -8.75
CA GLY A 159 6.26 19.04 -10.08
C GLY A 159 5.35 19.86 -11.01
N SER A 160 5.97 20.72 -11.81
CA SER A 160 5.36 21.22 -13.04
C SER A 160 4.96 20.06 -13.97
N GLY A 161 4.08 20.29 -14.94
CA GLY A 161 3.66 19.24 -15.89
C GLY A 161 4.83 18.52 -16.60
N ALA A 162 5.96 19.23 -16.81
CA ALA A 162 7.17 18.67 -17.40
C ALA A 162 7.87 17.63 -16.50
N GLU A 163 7.89 17.83 -15.18
CA GLU A 163 8.49 16.88 -14.24
C GLU A 163 7.66 15.58 -14.16
N THR A 164 6.34 15.72 -14.16
CA THR A 164 5.41 14.58 -14.21
C THR A 164 5.60 13.78 -15.51
N GLU A 165 5.76 14.45 -16.66
CA GLU A 165 6.05 13.79 -17.93
C GLU A 165 7.41 13.05 -17.90
N ASN A 166 8.44 13.66 -17.31
CA ASN A 166 9.75 13.02 -17.15
C ASN A 166 9.67 11.78 -16.24
N MET A 167 8.88 11.83 -15.17
CA MET A 167 8.58 10.67 -14.32
C MET A 167 7.94 9.53 -15.12
N PHE A 168 6.93 9.84 -15.95
CA PHE A 168 6.32 8.83 -16.81
C PHE A 168 7.27 8.25 -17.86
N LYS A 169 8.13 9.08 -18.46
CA LYS A 169 9.17 8.59 -19.38
C LYS A 169 10.14 7.63 -18.69
N MET A 170 10.54 7.93 -17.46
CA MET A 170 11.39 7.04 -16.66
C MET A 170 10.68 5.71 -16.38
N LEU A 171 9.43 5.73 -15.90
CA LEU A 171 8.67 4.51 -15.62
C LEU A 171 8.51 3.65 -16.89
N LYS A 172 8.25 4.29 -18.05
CA LYS A 172 8.23 3.60 -19.35
C LYS A 172 9.57 2.95 -19.67
N GLY A 173 10.68 3.66 -19.46
CA GLY A 173 12.02 3.13 -19.71
C GLY A 173 12.38 1.90 -18.86
N LEU A 174 11.84 1.75 -17.65
CA LEU A 174 12.02 0.55 -16.82
C LEU A 174 11.22 -0.65 -17.35
N MET A 175 10.10 -0.40 -18.01
CA MET A 175 9.21 -1.45 -18.54
C MET A 175 9.59 -1.89 -19.96
N GLN A 176 10.67 -1.35 -20.54
CA GLN A 176 11.04 -1.55 -21.94
C GLN A 176 12.50 -1.99 -22.09
N GLY A 177 12.82 -2.56 -23.25
CA GLY A 177 14.19 -2.92 -23.64
C GLY A 177 14.50 -4.40 -23.39
N ASP A 178 15.79 -4.72 -23.27
CA ASP A 178 16.25 -6.12 -23.19
C ASP A 178 15.87 -6.79 -21.86
N TYR A 179 15.86 -6.00 -20.78
CA TYR A 179 15.51 -6.43 -19.42
C TYR A 179 14.37 -5.56 -18.85
N PRO A 180 13.13 -5.74 -19.32
CA PRO A 180 11.97 -4.99 -18.81
C PRO A 180 11.62 -5.49 -17.41
N VAL A 181 11.22 -4.58 -16.53
CA VAL A 181 10.85 -4.88 -15.13
C VAL A 181 9.37 -4.58 -14.91
N VAL A 182 8.65 -5.51 -14.26
CA VAL A 182 7.26 -5.30 -13.86
C VAL A 182 7.22 -4.24 -12.77
N LEU A 183 6.40 -3.21 -12.97
CA LEU A 183 6.25 -2.14 -11.97
C LEU A 183 5.02 -2.36 -11.10
N VAL A 184 5.18 -2.28 -9.79
CA VAL A 184 4.06 -2.16 -8.84
C VAL A 184 4.10 -0.75 -8.28
N LEU A 185 3.03 0.03 -8.47
CA LEU A 185 2.88 1.35 -7.87
C LEU A 185 1.78 1.27 -6.82
N SER A 186 2.08 1.56 -5.56
CA SER A 186 1.06 1.67 -4.51
C SER A 186 0.92 3.09 -3.99
N GLY A 187 -0.30 3.49 -3.64
CA GLY A 187 -0.57 4.83 -3.15
C GLY A 187 -2.05 5.08 -2.92
N THR A 188 -2.37 6.33 -2.58
CA THR A 188 -3.74 6.82 -2.37
C THR A 188 -4.45 7.08 -3.70
N GLU A 189 -5.71 7.52 -3.66
CA GLU A 189 -6.47 7.92 -4.86
C GLU A 189 -5.77 9.01 -5.70
N ARG A 190 -4.83 9.77 -5.11
CA ARG A 190 -3.98 10.69 -5.87
C ARG A 190 -3.21 9.97 -6.99
N LEU A 191 -2.71 8.76 -6.75
CA LEU A 191 -2.04 7.94 -7.77
C LEU A 191 -2.96 7.64 -8.97
N SER A 192 -4.25 7.42 -8.71
CA SER A 192 -5.27 7.19 -9.74
C SER A 192 -5.43 8.41 -10.65
N ALA A 193 -5.53 9.60 -10.06
CA ALA A 193 -5.63 10.86 -10.79
C ALA A 193 -4.38 11.11 -11.65
N ILE A 194 -3.20 10.89 -11.07
CA ILE A 194 -1.92 11.10 -11.74
C ILE A 194 -1.73 10.15 -12.92
N THR A 195 -1.89 8.84 -12.71
CA THR A 195 -1.72 7.83 -13.78
C THR A 195 -2.66 8.06 -14.96
N SER A 196 -3.80 8.73 -14.73
CA SER A 196 -4.77 9.07 -15.77
C SER A 196 -4.34 10.26 -16.64
N ILE A 197 -3.30 11.03 -16.25
CA ILE A 197 -2.76 12.16 -17.02
C ILE A 197 -2.05 11.67 -18.30
N ASP A 198 -1.37 10.52 -18.25
CA ASP A 198 -0.72 9.90 -19.41
C ASP A 198 -1.47 8.61 -19.81
N PRO A 199 -2.28 8.65 -20.90
CA PRO A 199 -3.01 7.48 -21.36
C PRO A 199 -2.13 6.28 -21.72
N GLN A 200 -0.87 6.49 -22.11
CA GLN A 200 0.05 5.41 -22.44
C GLN A 200 0.59 4.71 -21.19
N VAL A 201 0.77 5.44 -20.08
CA VAL A 201 1.09 4.81 -18.79
C VAL A 201 -0.15 4.13 -18.26
N ASN A 202 -1.29 4.81 -18.25
CA ASN A 202 -2.55 4.26 -17.75
C ASN A 202 -2.91 2.90 -18.37
N ARG A 203 -2.69 2.72 -19.68
CA ARG A 203 -2.98 1.47 -20.40
C ARG A 203 -2.03 0.32 -20.07
N ARG A 204 -0.82 0.59 -19.56
CA ARG A 204 0.16 -0.44 -19.17
C ARG A 204 -0.04 -0.96 -17.74
N PHE A 205 -0.84 -0.26 -16.93
CA PHE A 205 -1.11 -0.62 -15.55
C PHE A 205 -2.51 -1.22 -15.37
N SER A 206 -2.57 -2.45 -14.86
CA SER A 206 -3.83 -2.95 -14.30
C SER A 206 -4.07 -2.30 -12.93
N LYS A 207 -5.31 -1.89 -12.64
CA LYS A 207 -5.64 -1.18 -11.40
C LYS A 207 -6.35 -2.11 -10.42
N ILE A 208 -5.89 -2.11 -9.18
CA ILE A 208 -6.55 -2.75 -8.05
C ILE A 208 -7.02 -1.64 -7.12
N ARG A 209 -8.33 -1.64 -6.83
CA ARG A 209 -8.98 -0.73 -5.89
C ARG A 209 -9.81 -1.56 -4.93
N PRO A 210 -9.29 -1.90 -3.74
CA PRO A 210 -10.09 -2.58 -2.73
C PRO A 210 -11.34 -1.78 -2.40
N ALA A 211 -12.48 -2.45 -2.31
CA ALA A 211 -13.72 -1.80 -1.91
C ALA A 211 -13.64 -1.37 -0.43
N PRO A 212 -14.24 -0.23 -0.04
CA PRO A 212 -14.45 0.09 1.36
C PRO A 212 -15.27 -1.02 2.03
N MET A 213 -15.02 -1.24 3.33
CA MET A 213 -15.84 -2.13 4.15
C MET A 213 -17.28 -1.63 4.19
N ALA A 214 -18.24 -2.56 4.27
CA ALA A 214 -19.66 -2.24 4.29
C ALA A 214 -20.41 -2.98 5.41
N PHE A 215 -21.41 -2.30 5.97
CA PHE A 215 -22.33 -2.91 6.93
C PHE A 215 -23.09 -4.08 6.30
N GLY A 216 -23.31 -5.13 7.08
CA GLY A 216 -23.99 -6.35 6.65
C GLY A 216 -23.13 -7.26 5.75
N VAL A 217 -22.08 -6.74 5.12
CA VAL A 217 -21.14 -7.51 4.29
C VAL A 217 -19.95 -7.97 5.11
N ASP A 218 -19.28 -7.04 5.81
CA ASP A 218 -18.03 -7.31 6.51
C ASP A 218 -18.18 -7.68 7.98
N ASN A 219 -19.37 -7.50 8.57
CA ASN A 219 -19.61 -7.71 10.00
C ASN A 219 -19.19 -9.10 10.50
N ALA A 220 -19.60 -10.17 9.81
CA ALA A 220 -19.28 -11.53 10.21
C ALA A 220 -17.76 -11.80 10.15
N ARG A 221 -17.10 -11.27 9.11
CA ARG A 221 -15.65 -11.35 8.96
C ARG A 221 -14.93 -10.63 10.09
N ILE A 222 -15.31 -9.38 10.38
CA ILE A 222 -14.72 -8.57 11.45
C ILE A 222 -14.93 -9.23 12.81
N LYS A 223 -16.12 -9.79 13.08
CA LYS A 223 -16.39 -10.58 14.28
C LYS A 223 -15.42 -11.75 14.43
N GLY A 224 -15.18 -12.49 13.34
CA GLY A 224 -14.20 -13.57 13.30
C GLY A 224 -12.77 -13.10 13.56
N LEU A 225 -12.39 -11.91 13.07
CA LEU A 225 -11.08 -11.32 13.32
C LEU A 225 -10.89 -10.95 14.79
N ILE A 226 -11.88 -10.31 15.39
CA ILE A 226 -11.84 -9.95 16.81
C ILE A 226 -11.70 -11.21 17.66
N GLN A 227 -12.52 -12.23 17.39
CA GLN A 227 -12.40 -13.54 18.07
C GLN A 227 -11.03 -14.20 17.86
N GLY A 228 -10.47 -14.14 16.66
CA GLY A 228 -9.17 -14.72 16.34
C GLY A 228 -8.03 -14.04 17.08
N TYR A 229 -7.97 -12.71 17.06
CA TYR A 229 -6.96 -11.94 17.77
C TYR A 229 -7.11 -12.04 19.29
N SER A 230 -8.32 -11.90 19.83
CA SER A 230 -8.57 -12.04 21.26
C SER A 230 -8.18 -13.44 21.77
N ARG A 231 -8.48 -14.50 21.02
CA ARG A 231 -8.06 -15.87 21.38
C ARG A 231 -6.54 -16.00 21.45
N LYS A 232 -5.81 -15.42 20.49
CA LYS A 232 -4.34 -15.40 20.52
C LYS A 232 -3.79 -14.61 21.72
N ALA A 233 -4.52 -13.61 22.19
CA ALA A 233 -4.19 -12.83 23.38
C ALA A 233 -4.68 -13.45 24.70
N GLY A 234 -5.40 -14.58 24.66
CA GLY A 234 -5.98 -15.21 25.84
C GLY A 234 -7.22 -14.51 26.41
N LEU A 235 -7.89 -13.67 25.62
CA LEU A 235 -9.08 -12.92 26.01
C LEU A 235 -10.37 -13.60 25.53
N GLN A 236 -11.41 -13.54 26.36
CA GLN A 236 -12.79 -13.75 25.92
C GLN A 236 -13.29 -12.52 25.15
N VAL A 237 -14.43 -12.64 24.46
CA VAL A 237 -15.00 -11.56 23.65
C VAL A 237 -16.45 -11.33 24.03
N ALA A 238 -16.78 -10.10 24.43
CA ALA A 238 -18.13 -9.64 24.72
C ALA A 238 -18.40 -8.33 23.98
N ILE A 239 -18.60 -8.45 22.66
CA ILE A 239 -18.97 -7.33 21.77
C ILE A 239 -20.26 -7.68 21.04
N ASP A 240 -21.08 -6.65 20.81
CA ASP A 240 -22.30 -6.75 20.03
C ASP A 240 -22.08 -6.28 18.58
N ASP A 241 -23.12 -6.43 17.76
CA ASP A 241 -23.04 -6.05 16.35
C ASP A 241 -22.99 -4.52 16.18
N GLU A 242 -23.46 -3.73 17.15
CA GLU A 242 -23.34 -2.27 17.15
C GLU A 242 -21.87 -1.84 17.31
N THR A 243 -21.12 -2.46 18.22
CA THR A 243 -19.68 -2.24 18.38
C THR A 243 -18.93 -2.51 17.08
N ILE A 244 -19.33 -3.55 16.33
CA ILE A 244 -18.74 -3.87 15.04
C ILE A 244 -19.06 -2.79 13.99
N ASN A 245 -20.29 -2.29 13.96
CA ASN A 245 -20.67 -1.18 13.06
C ASN A 245 -19.89 0.10 13.39
N ARG A 246 -19.77 0.44 14.69
CA ARG A 246 -18.97 1.57 15.17
C ARG A 246 -17.50 1.41 14.78
N LEU A 247 -16.96 0.19 14.87
CA LEU A 247 -15.60 -0.11 14.42
C LEU A 247 -15.42 0.07 12.90
N ILE A 248 -16.36 -0.40 12.08
CA ILE A 248 -16.32 -0.20 10.62
C ILE A 248 -16.29 1.30 10.29
N HIS A 249 -17.19 2.08 10.89
CA HIS A 249 -17.25 3.52 10.67
C HIS A 249 -16.03 4.24 11.22
N GLY A 250 -15.62 3.98 12.47
CA GLY A 250 -14.46 4.57 13.14
C GLY A 250 -13.15 4.31 12.39
N SER A 251 -13.10 3.20 11.66
CA SER A 251 -11.99 2.83 10.77
C SER A 251 -12.05 3.50 9.41
N ARG A 252 -13.01 4.42 9.19
CA ARG A 252 -13.31 5.07 7.91
C ARG A 252 -13.48 4.05 6.79
N TYR A 253 -14.13 2.92 7.10
CA TYR A 253 -14.37 1.82 6.18
C TYR A 253 -13.08 1.18 5.60
N ARG A 254 -11.92 1.40 6.22
CA ARG A 254 -10.62 0.83 5.79
C ARG A 254 -10.24 -0.38 6.63
N PHE A 255 -10.00 -1.51 5.97
CA PHE A 255 -9.64 -2.76 6.63
C PHE A 255 -8.39 -2.65 7.52
N GLY A 256 -7.33 -1.99 7.05
CA GLY A 256 -6.11 -1.82 7.85
C GLY A 256 -6.34 -1.03 9.13
N ARG A 257 -7.10 0.07 9.07
CA ARG A 257 -7.48 0.85 10.26
C ARG A 257 -8.32 0.03 11.23
N CYS A 258 -9.19 -0.84 10.70
CA CYS A 258 -9.99 -1.76 11.50
C CYS A 258 -9.13 -2.74 12.27
N VAL A 259 -8.20 -3.42 11.60
CA VAL A 259 -7.27 -4.37 12.26
C VAL A 259 -6.43 -3.66 13.32
N VAL A 260 -5.93 -2.45 13.03
CA VAL A 260 -5.17 -1.65 13.98
C VAL A 260 -6.00 -1.34 15.23
N CYS A 261 -7.24 -0.85 15.06
CA CYS A 261 -8.12 -0.53 16.19
C CYS A 261 -8.46 -1.78 17.03
N ILE A 262 -8.65 -2.95 16.40
CA ILE A 262 -8.85 -4.23 17.11
C ILE A 262 -7.63 -4.58 17.97
N ILE A 263 -6.43 -4.46 17.41
CA ILE A 263 -5.18 -4.77 18.11
C ILE A 263 -4.99 -3.82 19.29
N GLU A 264 -5.30 -2.53 19.13
CA GLU A 264 -5.19 -1.55 20.21
C GLU A 264 -6.22 -1.75 21.30
N ALA A 265 -7.47 -2.09 20.96
CA ALA A 265 -8.48 -2.44 21.96
C ALA A 265 -8.07 -3.67 22.78
N ILE A 266 -7.44 -4.67 22.13
CA ILE A 266 -6.85 -5.81 22.84
C ILE A 266 -5.71 -5.37 23.75
N GLU A 267 -4.85 -4.45 23.30
CA GLU A 267 -3.77 -3.88 24.12
C GLU A 267 -4.33 -3.21 25.39
N CYS A 268 -5.36 -2.38 25.26
CA CYS A 268 -6.08 -1.78 26.39
C CYS A 268 -6.60 -2.84 27.37
N ALA A 269 -7.31 -3.86 26.88
CA ALA A 269 -7.84 -4.94 27.71
C ALA A 269 -6.74 -5.71 28.48
N LEU A 270 -5.58 -5.95 27.84
CA LEU A 270 -4.45 -6.61 28.48
C LEU A 270 -3.81 -5.75 29.57
N TYR A 271 -3.66 -4.44 29.33
CA TYR A 271 -3.12 -3.51 30.32
C TYR A 271 -4.06 -3.30 31.52
N ASP A 272 -5.37 -3.36 31.29
CA ASP A 272 -6.39 -3.34 32.34
C ASP A 272 -6.45 -4.64 33.15
N GLY A 273 -5.74 -5.69 32.69
CA GLY A 273 -5.84 -7.03 33.26
C GLY A 273 -7.23 -7.66 33.10
N ALA A 274 -8.01 -7.21 32.12
CA ALA A 274 -9.35 -7.67 31.86
C ALA A 274 -9.34 -9.09 31.27
N PRO A 275 -10.25 -9.99 31.68
CA PRO A 275 -10.37 -11.33 31.10
C PRO A 275 -11.13 -11.33 29.75
N THR A 276 -11.83 -10.24 29.45
CA THR A 276 -12.80 -10.14 28.35
C THR A 276 -12.61 -8.84 27.60
N LEU A 277 -12.55 -8.92 26.27
CA LEU A 277 -12.59 -7.76 25.38
C LEU A 277 -14.04 -7.28 25.23
N GLU A 278 -14.29 -6.10 25.78
CA GLU A 278 -15.57 -5.36 25.76
C GLU A 278 -15.47 -4.05 24.95
N ALA A 279 -16.62 -3.44 24.64
CA ALA A 279 -16.72 -2.18 23.90
C ALA A 279 -15.91 -1.01 24.51
N LYS A 280 -15.79 -0.94 25.84
CA LYS A 280 -15.01 0.10 26.54
C LYS A 280 -13.53 0.15 26.09
N HIS A 281 -12.93 -0.99 25.77
CA HIS A 281 -11.52 -1.00 25.35
C HIS A 281 -11.37 -0.45 23.91
N PHE A 282 -12.41 -0.56 23.08
CA PHE A 282 -12.45 0.12 21.79
C PHE A 282 -12.65 1.62 21.95
N GLU A 283 -13.49 2.04 22.90
CA GLU A 283 -13.60 3.45 23.29
C GLU A 283 -12.24 4.02 23.71
N ASP A 284 -11.52 3.36 24.64
CA ASP A 284 -10.22 3.82 25.14
C ASP A 284 -9.18 3.89 24.02
N ALA A 285 -9.08 2.83 23.22
CA ALA A 285 -8.13 2.75 22.10
C ALA A 285 -8.40 3.82 21.04
N TRP A 286 -9.66 3.96 20.62
CA TRP A 286 -10.03 4.94 19.59
C TRP A 286 -9.91 6.37 20.09
N GLY A 287 -10.35 6.64 21.32
CA GLY A 287 -10.25 7.96 21.94
C GLY A 287 -8.80 8.41 22.10
N THR A 288 -7.90 7.51 22.50
CA THR A 288 -6.46 7.78 22.58
C THR A 288 -5.86 8.07 21.21
N ARG A 289 -6.24 7.29 20.18
CA ARG A 289 -5.72 7.42 18.83
C ARG A 289 -6.16 8.70 18.12
N GLU A 290 -7.45 9.05 18.21
CA GLU A 290 -8.01 10.21 17.52
C GLU A 290 -7.91 11.49 18.37
N GLY A 291 -7.58 11.37 19.66
CA GLY A 291 -7.40 12.52 20.56
C GLY A 291 -8.69 13.28 20.82
N CYS A 292 -9.83 12.58 20.89
CA CYS A 292 -11.16 13.17 20.97
C CYS A 292 -11.72 13.19 22.40
N SER A 293 -12.74 14.02 22.63
CA SER A 293 -13.57 13.95 23.84
C SER A 293 -14.57 12.78 23.75
N ILE A 294 -15.19 12.43 24.89
CA ILE A 294 -16.15 11.31 24.99
C ILE A 294 -17.36 11.53 24.07
N ASP A 295 -17.84 12.75 23.89
CA ASP A 295 -18.98 13.05 23.01
C ASP A 295 -18.65 12.92 21.51
N GLN A 296 -17.37 12.99 21.16
CA GLN A 296 -16.85 12.82 19.80
C GLN A 296 -16.30 11.40 19.55
N ASN A 297 -16.38 10.51 20.55
CA ASN A 297 -15.91 9.13 20.40
C ASN A 297 -17.01 8.27 19.74
N VAL A 298 -16.66 7.64 18.61
CA VAL A 298 -17.59 6.80 17.84
C VAL A 298 -18.09 5.58 18.63
N PHE A 299 -17.40 5.16 19.69
CA PHE A 299 -17.80 4.04 20.53
C PHE A 299 -18.76 4.41 21.67
N THR A 300 -18.85 5.69 22.03
CA THR A 300 -19.70 6.19 23.13
C THR A 300 -20.85 7.07 22.66
N SER A 301 -20.65 7.81 21.57
CA SER A 301 -21.64 8.77 21.08
C SER A 301 -22.92 8.07 20.65
N THR A 302 -24.08 8.62 21.02
CA THR A 302 -25.39 8.09 20.62
C THR A 302 -25.61 8.25 19.12
N ASN A 303 -25.15 9.35 18.53
CA ASN A 303 -25.28 9.63 17.10
C ASN A 303 -23.95 9.46 16.38
N TRP A 304 -23.27 8.35 16.64
CA TRP A 304 -21.93 8.05 16.14
C TRP A 304 -21.83 8.09 14.60
N MET A 305 -22.91 7.78 13.87
CA MET A 305 -22.96 7.89 12.40
C MET A 305 -22.90 9.31 11.86
N ALA A 306 -23.21 10.32 12.67
CA ALA A 306 -23.13 11.72 12.28
C ALA A 306 -21.74 12.32 12.53
N ILE A 307 -20.82 11.58 13.15
CA ILE A 307 -19.45 12.04 13.37
C ILE A 307 -18.71 11.97 12.04
N GLU A 308 -18.44 13.13 11.45
CA GLU A 308 -17.65 13.23 10.23
C GLU A 308 -16.18 12.94 10.54
N LEU A 309 -15.64 11.89 9.91
CA LEU A 309 -14.28 11.43 10.14
C LEU A 309 -13.39 11.90 8.99
N GLU A 310 -12.65 13.00 9.21
CA GLU A 310 -11.72 13.53 8.20
C GLU A 310 -10.65 12.51 7.83
N ASP A 311 -10.38 12.39 6.53
CA ASP A 311 -9.36 11.51 6.00
C ASP A 311 -8.00 12.22 5.97
N GLN A 312 -7.22 12.04 7.04
CA GLN A 312 -5.85 12.52 7.12
C GLN A 312 -5.00 11.84 6.03
N GLY A 313 -4.78 12.53 4.90
CA GLY A 313 -3.99 12.06 3.76
C GLY A 313 -4.64 12.24 2.38
N GLU A 314 -5.93 12.60 2.33
CA GLU A 314 -6.65 12.93 1.10
C GLU A 314 -6.96 14.43 0.99
N GLU A 315 -6.05 15.31 1.41
CA GLU A 315 -6.05 16.68 0.90
C GLU A 315 -5.77 16.60 -0.61
N ILE A 316 -6.86 16.50 -1.38
CA ILE A 316 -6.89 16.88 -2.78
C ILE A 316 -6.71 18.39 -2.76
N ALA A 317 -5.46 18.85 -2.58
CA ALA A 317 -5.13 20.25 -2.86
C ALA A 317 -5.58 20.48 -4.31
N ASP A 318 -6.59 21.34 -4.46
CA ASP A 318 -7.21 21.72 -5.72
C ASP A 318 -6.16 21.74 -6.84
N MET A 319 -6.24 20.79 -7.76
CA MET A 319 -5.43 20.87 -8.97
C MET A 319 -5.82 22.18 -9.67
N PRO A 320 -4.87 23.10 -9.96
CA PRO A 320 -5.21 24.29 -10.69
C PRO A 320 -5.74 23.85 -12.06
N VAL A 321 -7.04 24.08 -12.29
CA VAL A 321 -7.67 23.88 -13.59
C VAL A 321 -6.88 24.72 -14.59
N VAL A 322 -6.07 24.07 -15.42
CA VAL A 322 -5.36 24.74 -16.52
C VAL A 322 -6.43 25.22 -17.50
N ARG A 323 -6.92 26.45 -17.31
CA ARG A 323 -7.74 27.14 -18.28
C ARG A 323 -6.87 27.35 -19.52
N LYS A 324 -7.10 26.56 -20.57
CA LYS A 324 -6.55 26.82 -21.90
C LYS A 324 -6.89 28.25 -22.28
N LYS A 325 -5.89 29.13 -22.36
CA LYS A 325 -6.04 30.45 -22.98
C LYS A 325 -6.38 30.23 -24.45
N ILE A 326 -7.65 30.38 -24.79
CA ILE A 326 -8.09 30.50 -26.17
C ILE A 326 -7.55 31.85 -26.67
N ASN A 327 -6.45 31.82 -27.42
CA ASN A 327 -5.99 32.99 -28.16
C ASN A 327 -7.04 33.32 -29.23
N ARG A 328 -7.91 34.29 -28.93
CA ARG A 328 -8.69 34.98 -29.96
C ARG A 328 -7.71 35.78 -30.82
N LYS A 329 -7.38 35.25 -32.00
CA LYS A 329 -6.79 36.05 -33.08
C LYS A 329 -7.75 37.22 -33.36
N LYS A 330 -7.28 38.46 -33.17
CA LYS A 330 -7.94 39.63 -33.74
C LYS A 330 -7.82 39.51 -35.26
N ALA A 331 -8.95 39.42 -35.94
CA ALA A 331 -9.03 39.70 -37.36
C ALA A 331 -8.79 41.20 -37.55
N ALA A 332 -7.87 41.54 -38.43
CA ALA A 332 -7.79 42.81 -39.13
C ALA A 332 -7.80 42.47 -40.62
#